data_AF-X1L3Z1-F1
#
_entry.id   AF-X1L3Z1-F1
#
_cell.length_a   1.000
_cell.length_b   1.000
_cell.length_c   1.000
_cell.angle_alpha   90.00
_cell.angle_beta   90.00
_cell.angle_gamma   90.00
#
_symmetry.space_group_name_H-M   'P 1'
#
loop_
_entity.id
_entity.type
_entity.pdbx_description
1 polymer ?
#
loop_
_entity_poly.entity_id
_entity_poly.type
_entity_poly.pdbx_seq_one_letter_code
_entity_poly.pdbx_strand_id
1 'polypeptide(L)'
;RGKYDIYIPFLEQGIRLLKPEGYLGFICPTMFMKRDYGKSLRSFLINNCTLRAFVDFADNQVFGEATNYVGIFIFQKTFTVASPCVCRIFEPNLRLPTEEIGRLLLSGESHDQLIEISPMDVTQLSEDAWTIAPTDRLKLCTELRKRASTTLEELCDA
;
A
#
# COMPACT_ATOMS: atom_id res chain seq x y z
N ARG A 1 0.61 -27.75 3.63
CA ARG A 1 1.93 -27.10 3.44
C ARG A 1 1.72 -25.96 2.44
N GLY A 2 1.64 -24.71 2.90
CA GLY A 2 1.40 -23.56 2.03
C GLY A 2 2.70 -23.12 1.35
N LYS A 3 2.65 -22.88 0.03
CA LYS A 3 3.67 -22.08 -0.66
C LYS A 3 3.43 -20.64 -0.25
N TYR A 4 4.43 -20.02 0.36
CA TYR A 4 4.44 -18.59 0.65
C TYR A 4 5.70 -17.99 0.05
N ASP A 5 5.62 -16.72 -0.33
CA ASP A 5 6.75 -16.02 -0.91
C ASP A 5 7.78 -15.68 0.18
N ILE A 6 9.06 -15.79 -0.15
CA ILE A 6 10.16 -15.59 0.81
C ILE A 6 10.18 -14.18 1.43
N TYR A 7 9.62 -13.15 0.78
CA TYR A 7 9.61 -11.80 1.36
C TYR A 7 8.70 -11.70 2.60
N ILE A 8 7.74 -12.61 2.78
CA ILE A 8 6.82 -12.62 3.92
C ILE A 8 7.57 -12.77 5.26
N PRO A 9 8.38 -13.83 5.48
CA PRO A 9 9.14 -13.96 6.72
C PRO A 9 10.17 -12.83 6.92
N PHE A 10 10.69 -12.21 5.84
CA PHE A 10 11.59 -11.05 5.97
C PHE A 10 10.85 -9.81 6.49
N LEU A 11 9.62 -9.56 6.02
CA LEU A 11 8.77 -8.50 6.58
C LEU A 11 8.50 -8.73 8.05
N GLU A 12 8.05 -9.94 8.41
CA GLU A 12 7.74 -10.26 9.81
C GLU A 12 8.96 -10.12 10.72
N GLN A 13 10.10 -10.69 10.31
CA GLN A 13 11.32 -10.65 11.10
C GLN A 13 11.89 -9.23 11.17
N GLY A 14 11.82 -8.46 10.09
CA GLY A 14 12.22 -7.05 10.07
C GLY A 14 11.49 -6.24 11.13
N ILE A 15 10.16 -6.37 11.21
CA ILE A 15 9.34 -5.70 12.23
C ILE A 15 9.67 -6.18 13.65
N ARG A 16 9.92 -7.48 13.85
CA ARG A 16 10.33 -8.01 15.16
C ARG A 16 11.64 -7.40 15.65
N LEU A 17 12.61 -7.26 14.75
CA LEU A 17 13.95 -6.72 15.06
C LEU A 17 13.98 -5.21 15.27
N LEU A 18 12.97 -4.46 14.81
CA LEU A 18 12.91 -3.03 15.05
C LEU A 18 12.85 -2.70 16.55
N LYS A 19 13.59 -1.66 16.95
CA LYS A 19 13.38 -0.97 18.22
C LYS A 19 12.03 -0.24 18.22
N PRO A 20 11.45 0.10 19.40
CA PRO A 20 10.30 0.98 19.47
C PRO A 20 10.54 2.27 18.67
N GLU A 21 9.52 2.75 17.95
CA GLU A 21 9.59 3.92 17.05
C GLU A 21 10.58 3.79 15.87
N GLY A 22 11.15 2.60 15.65
CA GLY A 22 11.99 2.32 14.49
C GLY A 22 11.19 2.20 13.19
N TYR A 23 11.86 2.46 12.07
CA TYR A 23 11.29 2.36 10.71
C TYR A 23 11.86 1.17 9.94
N LEU A 24 10.99 0.52 9.17
CA LEU A 24 11.35 -0.51 8.17
C LEU A 24 10.85 -0.07 6.81
N GLY A 25 11.75 0.03 5.83
CA GLY A 25 11.42 0.30 4.43
C GLY A 25 11.77 -0.89 3.55
N PHE A 26 10.81 -1.42 2.79
CA PHE A 26 11.05 -2.52 1.83
C PHE A 26 10.36 -2.28 0.49
N ILE A 27 11.01 -2.76 -0.57
CA ILE A 27 10.40 -2.95 -1.89
C ILE A 27 9.97 -4.42 -1.95
N CYS A 28 8.68 -4.69 -2.08
CA CYS A 28 8.19 -6.06 -2.15
C CYS A 28 6.92 -6.17 -3.01
N PRO A 29 6.55 -7.40 -3.45
CA PRO A 29 5.33 -7.63 -4.18
C PRO A 29 4.09 -7.14 -3.42
N THR A 30 3.16 -6.48 -4.11
CA THR A 30 1.93 -5.93 -3.52
C THR A 30 0.85 -6.99 -3.29
N MET A 31 1.04 -8.19 -3.84
CA MET A 31 0.02 -9.24 -3.88
C MET A 31 -0.43 -9.73 -2.49
N PHE A 32 0.41 -9.61 -1.46
CA PHE A 32 0.00 -9.94 -0.09
C PHE A 32 -1.14 -9.04 0.41
N MET A 33 -1.33 -7.86 -0.18
CA MET A 33 -2.44 -6.96 0.19
C MET A 33 -3.80 -7.52 -0.23
N LYS A 34 -3.86 -8.34 -1.29
CA LYS A 34 -5.11 -8.80 -1.90
C LYS A 34 -5.36 -10.29 -1.77
N ARG A 35 -4.31 -11.10 -1.80
CA ARG A 35 -4.41 -12.57 -1.85
C ARG A 35 -4.60 -13.17 -0.46
N ASP A 36 -5.24 -14.34 -0.40
CA ASP A 36 -5.54 -15.03 0.85
C ASP A 36 -4.29 -15.46 1.62
N TYR A 37 -3.22 -15.83 0.92
CA TYR A 37 -1.94 -16.19 1.57
C TYR A 37 -1.38 -15.02 2.40
N GLY A 38 -1.74 -13.78 2.06
CA GLY A 38 -1.31 -12.58 2.77
C GLY A 38 -2.11 -12.30 4.05
N LYS A 39 -3.19 -13.02 4.34
CA LYS A 39 -4.06 -12.76 5.50
C LYS A 39 -3.30 -12.76 6.83
N SER A 40 -2.48 -13.78 7.06
CA SER A 40 -1.66 -13.87 8.27
C SER A 40 -0.64 -12.74 8.38
N LEU A 41 -0.03 -12.33 7.25
CA LEU A 41 0.91 -11.22 7.22
C LEU A 41 0.19 -9.89 7.51
N ARG A 42 -0.97 -9.63 6.91
CA ARG A 42 -1.76 -8.42 7.16
C ARG A 42 -2.17 -8.33 8.62
N SER A 43 -2.65 -9.44 9.20
CA SER A 43 -2.97 -9.53 10.62
C SER A 43 -1.74 -9.29 11.51
N PHE A 44 -0.58 -9.82 11.15
CA PHE A 44 0.66 -9.52 11.87
C PHE A 44 1.03 -8.02 11.78
N LEU A 45 0.97 -7.42 10.60
CA LEU A 45 1.38 -6.01 10.39
C LEU A 45 0.51 -5.06 11.20
N ILE A 46 -0.83 -5.16 11.14
CA ILE A 46 -1.75 -4.27 11.88
C ILE A 46 -1.59 -4.36 13.40
N ASN A 47 -1.13 -5.51 13.90
CA ASN A 47 -0.96 -5.76 15.34
C ASN A 47 0.44 -5.41 15.86
N ASN A 48 1.42 -5.13 14.99
CA ASN A 48 2.82 -4.95 15.39
C ASN A 48 3.46 -3.65 14.88
N CYS A 49 2.84 -2.95 13.94
CA CYS A 49 3.37 -1.72 13.37
C CYS A 49 2.28 -0.86 12.72
N THR A 50 2.64 0.37 12.36
CA THR A 50 1.79 1.27 11.57
C THR A 50 2.42 1.47 10.19
N LEU A 51 1.64 1.31 9.12
CA LEU A 51 2.05 1.73 7.78
C LEU A 51 2.11 3.26 7.75
N ARG A 52 3.26 3.84 7.40
CA ARG A 52 3.50 5.29 7.35
C ARG A 52 3.47 5.82 5.93
N ALA A 53 3.97 5.05 4.98
CA ALA A 53 3.90 5.39 3.57
C ALA A 53 3.81 4.14 2.70
N PHE A 54 3.08 4.27 1.60
CA PHE A 54 3.04 3.28 0.53
C PHE A 54 3.31 3.98 -0.80
N VAL A 55 4.28 3.48 -1.56
CA VAL A 55 4.54 3.92 -2.94
C VAL A 55 4.01 2.84 -3.89
N ASP A 56 2.99 3.23 -4.65
CA ASP A 56 2.34 2.44 -5.70
C ASP A 56 2.92 2.82 -7.05
N PHE A 57 3.56 1.87 -7.73
CA PHE A 57 4.09 2.08 -9.07
C PHE A 57 3.03 1.89 -10.17
N ALA A 58 1.76 1.62 -9.81
CA ALA A 58 0.69 1.36 -10.76
C ALA A 58 1.08 0.27 -11.76
N ASP A 59 0.99 0.55 -13.06
CA ASP A 59 1.34 -0.39 -14.13
C ASP A 59 2.82 -0.36 -14.53
N ASN A 60 3.65 0.40 -13.81
CA ASN A 60 5.06 0.53 -14.12
C ASN A 60 5.86 -0.69 -13.64
N GLN A 61 6.50 -1.39 -14.59
CA GLN A 61 7.48 -2.43 -14.27
C GLN A 61 8.79 -1.78 -13.83
N VAL A 62 9.04 -1.81 -12.52
CA VAL A 62 10.24 -1.22 -11.91
C VAL A 62 11.50 -2.05 -12.21
N PHE A 63 11.36 -3.36 -12.36
CA PHE A 63 12.46 -4.28 -12.60
C PHE A 63 12.28 -4.95 -13.96
N GLY A 64 13.22 -4.73 -14.89
CA GLY A 64 13.03 -5.03 -16.31
C GLY A 64 12.71 -6.47 -16.68
N GLU A 65 13.11 -7.46 -15.87
CA GLU A 65 12.82 -8.88 -16.11
C GLU A 65 11.72 -9.45 -15.20
N ALA A 66 11.20 -8.66 -14.24
CA ALA A 66 10.22 -9.12 -13.27
C ALA A 66 8.81 -8.68 -13.66
N THR A 67 7.88 -9.63 -13.73
CA THR A 67 6.46 -9.37 -14.01
C THR A 67 5.65 -9.03 -12.77
N ASN A 68 6.26 -9.08 -11.58
CA ASN A 68 5.56 -8.84 -10.32
C ASN A 68 5.31 -7.35 -10.10
N TYR A 69 4.07 -7.01 -9.79
CA TYR A 69 3.72 -5.70 -9.23
C TYR A 69 4.35 -5.56 -7.85
N VAL A 70 5.24 -4.59 -7.72
CA VAL A 70 5.94 -4.25 -6.48
C VAL A 70 5.50 -2.88 -5.98
N GLY A 71 5.73 -2.62 -4.70
CA GLY A 71 5.56 -1.31 -4.11
C GLY A 71 6.60 -1.09 -3.02
N ILE A 72 6.78 0.18 -2.62
CA ILE A 72 7.61 0.53 -1.46
C ILE A 72 6.70 0.67 -0.25
N PHE A 73 6.99 -0.07 0.81
CA PHE A 73 6.27 0.01 2.07
C PHE A 73 7.20 0.57 3.15
N ILE A 74 6.73 1.60 3.85
CA ILE A 74 7.41 2.16 5.03
C ILE A 74 6.54 1.90 6.25
N PHE A 75 7.01 1.05 7.15
CA PHE A 75 6.37 0.74 8.43
C PHE A 75 7.13 1.39 9.58
N GLN A 76 6.42 1.71 10.65
CA GLN A 76 7.01 2.12 11.93
C GLN A 76 6.49 1.25 13.06
N LYS A 77 7.37 0.78 13.95
CA LYS A 77 6.98 0.00 15.13
C LYS A 77 6.42 0.92 16.23
N THR A 78 5.22 1.42 15.97
CA THR A 78 4.42 2.29 16.83
C THR A 78 2.94 2.00 16.62
N PHE A 79 2.12 2.35 17.59
CA PHE A 79 0.64 2.31 17.53
C PHE A 79 0.03 3.71 17.63
N THR A 80 0.86 4.75 17.54
CA THR A 80 0.37 6.13 17.49
C THR A 80 -0.38 6.39 16.19
N VAL A 81 -1.44 7.19 16.27
CA VAL A 81 -2.21 7.63 15.10
C VAL A 81 -1.26 8.41 14.18
N ALA A 82 -0.87 7.77 13.09
CA ALA A 82 -0.08 8.41 12.04
C ALA A 82 -1.02 9.12 11.06
N SER A 83 -0.50 10.12 10.35
CA SER A 83 -1.07 10.61 9.09
C SER A 83 -0.33 9.90 7.95
N PRO A 84 -0.66 8.64 7.64
CA PRO A 84 0.00 7.93 6.56
C PRO A 84 -0.32 8.57 5.22
N CYS A 85 0.56 8.41 4.25
CA CYS A 85 0.33 8.85 2.88
C CYS A 85 0.45 7.67 1.91
N VAL A 86 -0.30 7.74 0.83
CA VAL A 86 -0.05 6.95 -0.37
C VAL A 86 0.54 7.86 -1.43
N CYS A 87 1.61 7.41 -2.08
CA CYS A 87 2.20 8.03 -3.24
C CYS A 87 2.01 7.10 -4.43
N ARG A 88 1.31 7.54 -5.46
CA ARG A 88 1.19 6.80 -6.72
C ARG A 88 2.05 7.48 -7.78
N ILE A 89 2.90 6.69 -8.43
CA ILE A 89 3.77 7.14 -9.50
C ILE A 89 3.16 6.70 -10.83
N PHE A 90 2.81 7.67 -11.68
CA PHE A 90 2.26 7.41 -13.01
C PHE A 90 3.35 7.39 -14.08
N GLU A 91 4.36 8.26 -13.97
CA GLU A 91 5.40 8.38 -15.00
C GLU A 91 6.41 7.21 -14.93
N PRO A 92 6.49 6.38 -15.98
CA PRO A 92 7.51 5.34 -16.08
C PRO A 92 8.90 5.98 -16.15
N ASN A 93 9.85 5.51 -15.33
CA ASN A 93 11.22 6.05 -15.24
C ASN A 93 11.35 7.44 -14.61
N LEU A 94 10.35 7.87 -13.83
CA LEU A 94 10.48 9.08 -13.03
C LEU A 94 11.77 9.08 -12.20
N ARG A 95 12.63 10.07 -12.44
CA ARG A 95 13.86 10.27 -11.67
C ARG A 95 13.66 11.44 -10.74
N LEU A 96 13.31 11.13 -9.49
CA LEU A 96 13.34 12.11 -8.42
C LEU A 96 14.58 11.92 -7.55
N PRO A 97 15.24 13.01 -7.12
CA PRO A 97 16.18 12.97 -6.02
C PRO A 97 15.55 12.32 -4.79
N THR A 98 16.30 11.51 -4.05
CA THR A 98 15.79 10.82 -2.84
C THR A 98 15.22 11.81 -1.81
N GLU A 99 15.82 12.99 -1.69
CA GLU A 99 15.35 14.06 -0.82
C GLU A 99 13.96 14.57 -1.21
N GLU A 100 13.67 14.60 -2.51
CA GLU A 100 12.39 15.06 -3.04
C GLU A 100 11.29 14.03 -2.75
N ILE A 101 11.57 12.74 -2.94
CA ILE A 101 10.66 11.66 -2.53
C ILE A 101 10.38 11.73 -1.03
N GLY A 102 11.42 11.92 -0.21
CA GLY A 102 11.26 12.06 1.24
C GLY A 102 10.38 13.26 1.61
N ARG A 103 10.63 14.43 0.99
CA ARG A 103 9.83 15.65 1.20
C ARG A 103 8.37 15.44 0.79
N LEU A 104 8.16 14.84 -0.37
CA LEU A 104 6.84 14.55 -0.93
C LEU A 104 6.04 13.60 -0.04
N LEU A 105 6.68 12.52 0.45
CA LEU A 105 6.04 11.62 1.41
C LEU A 105 5.68 12.32 2.74
N LEU A 106 6.44 13.35 3.13
CA LEU A 106 6.19 14.12 4.35
C LEU A 106 5.20 15.29 4.16
N SER A 107 5.02 15.80 2.93
CA SER A 107 4.14 16.95 2.66
C SER A 107 2.66 16.60 2.72
N GLY A 108 2.30 15.32 2.65
CA GLY A 108 0.94 14.81 2.83
C GLY A 108 0.03 14.99 1.62
N GLU A 109 0.25 16.00 0.79
CA GLU A 109 -0.53 16.27 -0.43
C GLU A 109 0.35 16.85 -1.54
N SER A 110 0.22 16.30 -2.75
CA SER A 110 0.73 16.86 -4.00
C SER A 110 0.05 16.14 -5.16
N HIS A 111 -0.32 16.86 -6.21
CA HIS A 111 -0.90 16.25 -7.40
C HIS A 111 -0.38 16.97 -8.64
N ASP A 112 0.34 16.24 -9.48
CA ASP A 112 0.70 16.66 -10.82
C ASP A 112 0.53 15.49 -11.82
N GLN A 113 1.01 15.68 -13.05
CA GLN A 113 0.90 14.67 -14.11
C GLN A 113 1.75 13.42 -13.87
N LEU A 114 2.72 13.49 -12.94
CA LEU A 114 3.73 12.45 -12.71
C LEU A 114 3.42 11.66 -11.44
N ILE A 115 2.94 12.33 -10.39
CA ILE A 115 2.71 11.77 -9.06
C ILE A 115 1.41 12.26 -8.43
N GLU A 116 0.71 11.35 -7.74
CA GLU A 116 -0.38 11.64 -6.82
C GLU A 116 0.02 11.25 -5.40
N ILE A 117 0.02 12.21 -4.47
CA ILE A 117 0.20 11.97 -3.04
C ILE A 117 -1.06 12.38 -2.32
N SER A 118 -1.56 11.47 -1.50
CA SER A 118 -2.78 11.71 -0.74
C SER A 118 -2.68 11.12 0.66
N PRO A 119 -3.38 11.72 1.63
CA PRO A 119 -3.59 11.11 2.92
C PRO A 119 -4.27 9.74 2.76
N MET A 120 -3.90 8.82 3.63
CA MET A 120 -4.49 7.51 3.74
C MET A 120 -5.18 7.37 5.10
N ASP A 121 -6.29 6.63 5.12
CA ASP A 121 -6.94 6.25 6.37
C ASP A 121 -6.44 4.86 6.79
N VAL A 122 -5.48 4.82 7.72
CA VAL A 122 -4.93 3.55 8.27
C VAL A 122 -5.98 2.70 8.98
N THR A 123 -7.10 3.28 9.43
CA THR A 123 -8.15 2.51 10.14
C THR A 123 -8.86 1.53 9.21
N GLN A 124 -8.68 1.67 7.90
CA GLN A 124 -9.23 0.78 6.89
C GLN A 124 -8.38 -0.46 6.66
N LEU A 125 -7.19 -0.55 7.26
CA LEU A 125 -6.34 -1.72 7.19
C LEU A 125 -6.81 -2.78 8.19
N SER A 126 -7.11 -3.98 7.69
CA SER A 126 -7.53 -5.12 8.50
C SER A 126 -6.78 -6.39 8.09
N GLU A 127 -7.16 -7.55 8.62
CA GLU A 127 -6.66 -8.83 8.10
C GLU A 127 -7.23 -9.18 6.72
N ASP A 128 -8.30 -8.51 6.29
CA ASP A 128 -8.90 -8.69 4.97
C ASP A 128 -8.11 -7.93 3.90
N ALA A 129 -8.55 -8.03 2.65
CA ALA A 129 -7.84 -7.44 1.51
C ALA A 129 -7.75 -5.92 1.63
N TRP A 130 -6.54 -5.38 1.63
CA TRP A 130 -6.29 -3.94 1.69
C TRP A 130 -6.61 -3.28 0.37
N THR A 131 -7.33 -2.17 0.40
CA THR A 131 -7.47 -1.27 -0.73
C THR A 131 -6.85 0.06 -0.35
N ILE A 132 -5.60 0.26 -0.76
CA ILE A 132 -4.89 1.50 -0.51
C ILE A 132 -5.20 2.47 -1.65
N ALA A 133 -5.93 3.52 -1.33
CA ALA A 133 -6.28 4.59 -2.25
C ALA A 133 -6.53 5.88 -1.45
N PRO A 134 -6.52 7.05 -2.10
CA PRO A 134 -6.90 8.30 -1.46
C PRO A 134 -8.27 8.18 -0.79
N THR A 135 -8.42 8.77 0.40
CA THR A 135 -9.66 8.67 1.21
C THR A 135 -10.91 9.08 0.43
N ASP A 136 -10.84 10.13 -0.39
CA ASP A 136 -11.99 10.62 -1.16
C ASP A 136 -12.41 9.65 -2.27
N ARG A 137 -11.44 8.94 -2.87
CA ARG A 137 -11.72 7.88 -3.85
C ARG A 137 -12.47 6.73 -3.20
N LEU A 138 -12.08 6.34 -1.99
CA LEU A 138 -12.72 5.24 -1.25
C LEU A 138 -14.13 5.60 -0.78
N LYS A 139 -14.34 6.84 -0.33
CA LYS A 139 -15.68 7.38 -0.03
C LYS A 139 -16.57 7.32 -1.27
N LEU A 140 -16.07 7.80 -2.42
CA LEU A 140 -16.81 7.77 -3.68
C LEU A 140 -17.17 6.33 -4.10
N CYS A 141 -16.22 5.40 -4.07
CA CYS A 141 -16.48 3.99 -4.39
C CYS A 141 -17.53 3.38 -3.45
N THR A 142 -17.50 3.74 -2.17
CA THR A 142 -18.48 3.26 -1.18
C THR A 142 -19.88 3.79 -1.48
N GLU A 143 -20.01 5.08 -1.78
CA GLU A 143 -21.29 5.69 -2.15
C GLU A 143 -21.83 5.16 -3.49
N LEU A 144 -20.97 4.92 -4.48
CA LEU A 144 -21.35 4.26 -5.73
C LEU A 144 -21.89 2.86 -5.48
N ARG A 145 -21.23 2.06 -4.63
CA ARG A 145 -21.71 0.70 -4.29
C ARG A 145 -23.05 0.71 -3.54
N LYS A 146 -23.29 1.68 -2.65
CA LYS A 146 -24.58 1.80 -1.95
C LYS A 146 -25.73 2.17 -2.88
N ARG A 147 -25.45 2.97 -3.93
CA ARG A 147 -26.46 3.49 -4.86
C ARG A 147 -26.63 2.64 -6.11
N ALA A 148 -25.66 1.81 -6.45
CA ALA A 148 -25.75 0.89 -7.57
C ALA A 148 -26.80 -0.19 -7.28
N SER A 149 -27.79 -0.31 -8.16
CA SER A 149 -28.82 -1.35 -8.11
C SER A 149 -28.36 -2.67 -8.73
N THR A 150 -27.25 -2.64 -9.45
CA THR A 150 -26.75 -3.77 -10.26
C THR A 150 -25.24 -3.64 -10.39
N THR A 151 -24.53 -4.76 -10.32
CA THR A 151 -23.08 -4.83 -10.52
C THR A 151 -22.74 -4.97 -12.00
N LEU A 152 -21.49 -4.66 -12.37
CA LEU A 152 -21.02 -4.86 -13.74
C LEU A 152 -21.02 -6.35 -14.12
N GLU A 153 -20.75 -7.23 -13.16
CA GLU A 153 -20.84 -8.69 -13.32
C GLU A 153 -22.26 -9.12 -13.71
N GLU A 154 -23.26 -8.66 -12.97
CA GLU A 154 -24.68 -8.93 -13.26
C GLU A 154 -25.15 -8.39 -14.62
N LEU A 155 -24.57 -7.30 -15.12
CA LEU A 155 -24.89 -6.74 -16.44
C LEU A 155 -24.17 -7.44 -17.60
N CYS A 156 -22.99 -8.00 -17.34
CA CYS A 156 -22.21 -8.73 -18.35
C CYS A 156 -22.67 -10.19 -18.50
N ASP A 157 -23.31 -10.75 -17.47
CA ASP A 157 -23.90 -12.09 -17.48
C ASP A 157 -25.38 -12.11 -17.93
N ALA A 158 -25.93 -10.94 -18.33
CA ALA A 158 -27.29 -10.77 -18.88
C ALA A 158 -27.30 -10.72 -20.41
#